data_AF-A0A1Q5UH95-F1
#
_entry.id   AF-A0A1Q5UH95-F1
#
_cell.length_a   1.000
_cell.length_b   1.000
_cell.length_c   1.000
_cell.angle_alpha   90.00
_cell.angle_beta   90.00
_cell.angle_gamma   90.00
#
_symmetry.space_group_name_H-M   'P 1'
#
loop_
_entity.id
_entity.type
_entity.pdbx_description
1 polymer ?
#
loop_
_entity_poly.entity_id
_entity_poly.type
_entity_poly.pdbx_seq_one_letter_code
_entity_poly.pdbx_strand_id
1 'polypeptide(L)'
;MVYLPIWLGEASEKIALPEARIILSDFGEAFSPAQETRYDSHTPLLIRPPEARFEPNKPLTFSSDIWTLACTIWDIIAQRPLFEGFLTNEDDMTCQQIDAFGKNGKHVEKDSPSGESRHINH
;
A
#
# COMPACT_ATOMS: atom_id res chain seq x y z
N MET A 1 5.98 17.07 -5.85
CA MET A 1 5.23 18.33 -5.61
C MET A 1 3.89 17.93 -5.03
N VAL A 2 3.56 18.34 -3.81
CA VAL A 2 2.28 18.00 -3.18
C VAL A 2 1.25 19.01 -3.69
N TYR A 3 0.27 18.55 -4.47
CA TYR A 3 -0.90 19.37 -4.77
C TYR A 3 -1.74 19.47 -3.51
N LEU A 4 -1.81 20.66 -2.92
CA LEU A 4 -2.87 20.97 -1.96
C LEU A 4 -4.20 20.83 -2.69
N PRO A 5 -5.24 20.22 -2.07
CA PRO A 5 -6.55 20.20 -2.68
C PRO A 5 -6.96 21.65 -2.97
N ILE A 6 -7.03 21.99 -4.26
CA ILE A 6 -7.51 23.30 -4.69
C ILE A 6 -8.98 23.35 -4.30
N TRP A 7 -9.32 24.27 -3.40
CA TRP A 7 -10.71 24.60 -3.13
C TRP A 7 -11.34 25.13 -4.42
N LEU A 8 -12.14 24.30 -5.08
CA LEU A 8 -12.66 24.58 -6.43
C LEU A 8 -13.91 25.46 -6.44
N GLY A 9 -14.35 25.98 -5.29
CA GLY A 9 -15.33 27.07 -5.21
C GLY A 9 -16.54 26.84 -4.31
N GLU A 10 -16.94 25.60 -4.02
CA GLU A 10 -18.12 25.32 -3.18
C GLU A 10 -17.87 24.23 -2.14
N ALA A 11 -18.61 24.31 -1.03
CA ALA A 11 -18.59 23.28 0.00
C ALA A 11 -19.07 21.93 -0.56
N SER A 12 -18.44 20.84 -0.15
CA SER A 12 -18.80 19.48 -0.58
C SER A 12 -20.29 19.17 -0.36
N GLU A 13 -20.88 19.75 0.68
CA GLU A 13 -22.28 19.61 1.08
C GLU A 13 -23.28 20.19 0.08
N LYS A 14 -22.82 21.03 -0.85
CA LYS A 14 -23.62 21.66 -1.90
C LYS A 14 -23.47 21.01 -3.26
N ILE A 15 -22.61 20.00 -3.39
CA ILE A 15 -22.38 19.27 -4.63
C ILE A 15 -23.39 18.13 -4.71
N ALA A 16 -24.21 18.08 -5.77
CA ALA A 16 -25.11 16.96 -5.97
C ALA A 16 -24.33 15.70 -6.40
N LEU A 17 -24.77 14.51 -5.97
CA LEU A 17 -24.10 13.24 -6.32
C LEU A 17 -23.85 13.05 -7.83
N PRO A 18 -24.79 13.42 -8.75
CA PRO A 18 -24.54 13.32 -10.19
C PRO A 18 -23.43 14.24 -10.71
N GLU A 19 -23.09 15.29 -9.97
CA GLU A 19 -22.07 16.28 -10.32
C GLU A 19 -20.69 15.93 -9.74
N ALA A 20 -20.65 15.08 -8.70
CA ALA A 20 -19.45 14.64 -8.00
C ALA A 20 -18.62 13.62 -8.84
N ARG A 21 -18.06 14.09 -9.96
CA ARG A 21 -17.21 13.28 -10.85
C ARG A 21 -15.79 13.16 -10.30
N ILE A 22 -15.29 11.93 -10.22
CA ILE A 22 -13.89 11.62 -9.86
C ILE A 22 -13.10 11.44 -11.15
N ILE A 23 -11.98 12.16 -11.28
CA ILE A 23 -11.08 12.08 -12.44
C ILE A 23 -9.67 11.83 -11.92
N LEU A 24 -9.00 10.80 -12.44
CA LEU A 24 -7.58 10.59 -12.22
C LEU A 24 -6.79 11.52 -13.16
N SER A 25 -5.83 12.25 -12.61
CA SER A 25 -4.98 13.17 -13.35
C SER A 25 -3.53 13.01 -12.91
N ASP A 26 -2.62 13.77 -13.52
CA ASP A 26 -1.18 13.71 -13.27
C ASP A 26 -0.54 12.35 -13.59
N PHE A 27 -0.42 12.06 -14.89
CA PHE A 27 0.24 10.86 -15.39
C PHE A 27 1.76 11.05 -15.59
N GLY A 28 2.38 12.05 -14.93
CA GLY A 28 3.81 12.36 -15.10
C GLY A 28 4.75 11.22 -14.67
N GLU A 29 4.31 10.40 -13.73
CA GLU A 29 5.03 9.21 -13.24
C GLU A 29 4.37 7.89 -13.67
N ALA A 30 3.36 7.93 -14.56
CA ALA A 30 2.68 6.72 -15.02
C ALA A 30 3.57 5.90 -15.95
N PHE A 31 3.54 4.57 -15.81
CA PHE A 31 4.27 3.64 -16.66
C PHE A 31 3.43 2.39 -16.92
N SER A 32 3.77 1.65 -17.98
CA SER A 32 3.16 0.34 -18.25
C SER A 32 4.09 -0.77 -17.77
N PRO A 33 3.71 -1.60 -16.77
CA PRO A 33 4.53 -2.71 -16.31
C PRO A 33 4.87 -3.75 -17.40
N ALA A 34 4.12 -3.76 -18.51
CA ALA A 34 4.39 -4.62 -19.66
C ALA A 34 5.49 -4.07 -20.60
N GLN A 35 5.84 -2.79 -20.48
CA GLN A 35 6.78 -2.08 -21.36
C GLN A 35 7.99 -1.52 -20.60
N GLU A 36 7.83 -1.21 -19.32
CA GLU A 36 8.83 -0.58 -18.47
C GLU A 36 8.88 -1.26 -17.11
N THR A 37 10.09 -1.46 -16.60
CA THR A 37 10.34 -2.05 -15.29
C THR A 37 10.75 -0.96 -14.31
N ARG A 38 9.96 -0.74 -13.27
CA ARG A 38 10.29 0.19 -12.18
C ARG A 38 10.37 -0.54 -10.85
N TYR A 39 11.36 -0.20 -10.04
CA TYR A 39 11.62 -0.82 -8.75
C TYR A 39 11.34 0.16 -7.60
N ASP A 40 11.58 1.45 -7.84
CA ASP A 40 11.38 2.49 -6.84
C ASP A 40 9.97 3.09 -6.94
N SER A 41 9.31 3.22 -5.79
CA SER A 41 8.05 3.93 -5.69
C SER A 41 8.29 5.39 -5.28
N HIS A 42 7.89 6.32 -6.15
CA HIS A 42 7.90 7.75 -5.87
C HIS A 42 6.67 8.24 -5.09
N THR A 43 5.78 7.34 -4.67
CA THR A 43 4.63 7.72 -3.85
C THR A 43 5.08 8.23 -2.47
N PRO A 44 4.34 9.17 -1.86
CA PRO A 44 4.54 9.54 -0.46
C PRO A 44 4.53 8.33 0.46
N LEU A 45 5.32 8.39 1.55
CA LEU A 45 5.54 7.28 2.47
C LEU A 45 4.24 6.67 3.02
N LEU A 46 3.25 7.52 3.36
CA LEU A 46 2.00 7.08 3.97
C LEU A 46 1.17 6.18 3.05
N ILE A 47 1.23 6.40 1.74
CA ILE A 47 0.43 5.65 0.75
C ILE A 47 1.29 4.71 -0.08
N ARG A 48 2.55 4.54 0.32
CA ARG A 48 3.52 3.67 -0.35
C ARG A 48 3.14 2.21 -0.13
N PRO A 49 3.14 1.40 -1.19
CA PRO A 49 2.84 0.00 -1.07
C PRO A 49 3.96 -0.76 -0.33
N PRO A 50 3.63 -1.78 0.47
CA PRO A 50 4.60 -2.50 1.31
C PRO A 50 5.70 -3.20 0.50
N GLU A 51 5.40 -3.68 -0.70
CA GLU A 51 6.38 -4.35 -1.57
C GLU A 51 7.53 -3.44 -1.99
N ALA A 52 7.33 -2.11 -2.05
CA ALA A 52 8.41 -1.16 -2.33
C ALA A 52 9.51 -1.22 -1.25
N ARG A 53 9.16 -1.63 -0.02
CA ARG A 53 10.12 -1.84 1.07
C ARG A 53 10.58 -3.29 1.17
N PHE A 54 9.66 -4.26 1.14
CA PHE A 54 9.98 -5.67 1.42
C PHE A 54 10.52 -6.44 0.22
N GLU A 55 10.27 -5.94 -0.98
CA GLU A 55 10.61 -6.61 -2.24
C GLU A 55 11.35 -5.66 -3.21
N PRO A 56 12.44 -4.98 -2.78
CA PRO A 56 13.07 -3.91 -3.57
C PRO A 56 13.68 -4.39 -4.90
N ASN A 57 13.93 -5.69 -5.03
CA ASN A 57 14.45 -6.31 -6.25
C ASN A 57 13.35 -6.81 -7.19
N LYS A 58 12.07 -6.67 -6.82
CA LYS A 58 10.95 -7.01 -7.68
C LYS A 58 10.32 -5.73 -8.22
N PRO A 59 9.94 -5.72 -9.51
CA PRO A 59 9.32 -4.55 -10.08
C PRO A 59 7.93 -4.32 -9.51
N LEU A 60 7.58 -3.04 -9.40
CA LEU A 60 6.23 -2.60 -9.08
C LEU A 60 5.27 -3.05 -10.18
N THR A 61 4.05 -3.37 -9.76
CA THR A 61 3.00 -3.87 -10.64
C THR A 61 1.73 -3.07 -10.42
N PHE A 62 0.67 -3.35 -11.18
CA PHE A 62 -0.64 -2.74 -10.96
C PHE A 62 -1.16 -2.87 -9.52
N SER A 63 -0.73 -3.88 -8.77
CA SER A 63 -1.08 -4.04 -7.34
C SER A 63 -0.60 -2.88 -6.47
N SER A 64 0.53 -2.28 -6.84
CA SER A 64 1.11 -1.12 -6.16
C SER A 64 0.20 0.10 -6.27
N ASP A 65 -0.36 0.37 -7.47
CA ASP A 65 -1.32 1.45 -7.69
C ASP A 65 -2.64 1.19 -6.95
N ILE A 66 -3.11 -0.07 -6.90
CA ILE A 66 -4.32 -0.44 -6.17
C ILE A 66 -4.19 -0.13 -4.67
N TRP A 67 -3.02 -0.42 -4.07
CA TRP A 67 -2.74 -0.09 -2.68
C TRP A 67 -2.81 1.43 -2.42
N THR A 68 -2.10 2.21 -3.24
CA THR A 68 -2.07 3.66 -3.12
C THR A 68 -3.46 4.28 -3.33
N LEU A 69 -4.24 3.74 -4.27
CA LEU A 69 -5.62 4.17 -4.51
C LEU A 69 -6.52 3.85 -3.31
N ALA A 70 -6.40 2.65 -2.73
CA ALA A 70 -7.18 2.26 -1.56
C ALA A 70 -6.92 3.17 -0.35
N CYS A 71 -5.66 3.50 -0.10
CA CYS A 71 -5.29 4.48 0.93
C CYS A 71 -5.92 5.85 0.64
N THR A 72 -5.86 6.31 -0.61
CA THR A 72 -6.43 7.60 -1.02
C THR A 72 -7.96 7.64 -0.84
N ILE A 73 -8.67 6.57 -1.19
CA ILE A 73 -10.12 6.47 -0.99
C ILE A 73 -10.47 6.48 0.49
N TRP A 74 -9.71 5.76 1.32
CA TRP A 74 -9.90 5.80 2.77
C TRP A 74 -9.74 7.21 3.32
N ASP A 75 -8.67 7.90 2.95
CA ASP A 75 -8.38 9.26 3.40
C ASP A 75 -9.55 10.22 3.09
N ILE A 76 -10.17 10.06 1.91
CA ILE A 76 -11.35 10.85 1.50
C ILE A 76 -12.57 10.51 2.36
N ILE A 77 -12.90 9.22 2.54
CA ILE A 77 -14.13 8.79 3.22
C ILE A 77 -14.02 9.01 4.74
N ALA A 78 -12.88 8.66 5.33
CA ALA A 78 -12.64 8.75 6.76
C ALA A 78 -12.28 10.17 7.21
N GLN A 79 -11.99 11.08 6.26
CA GLN A 79 -11.49 12.44 6.51
C GLN A 79 -10.24 12.47 7.41
N ARG A 80 -9.48 11.39 7.41
CA ARG A 80 -8.24 11.20 8.17
C ARG A 80 -7.38 10.17 7.46
N PRO A 81 -6.05 10.29 7.50
CA PRO A 81 -5.20 9.36 6.80
C PRO A 81 -5.33 7.95 7.39
N LEU A 82 -5.23 6.92 6.55
CA LEU A 82 -5.22 5.52 7.01
C LEU A 82 -4.05 5.25 7.95
N PHE A 83 -2.92 5.89 7.66
CA PHE A 83 -1.68 5.80 8.42
C PHE A 83 -1.22 7.17 8.91
N GLU A 84 -0.67 7.23 10.11
CA GLU A 84 -0.13 8.42 10.72
C GLU A 84 1.24 8.78 10.12
N GLY A 85 1.38 10.04 9.70
CA GLY A 85 2.57 10.54 8.99
C GLY A 85 3.44 11.52 9.77
N PHE A 86 3.13 11.82 11.04
CA PHE A 86 3.92 12.76 11.83
C PHE A 86 5.19 12.09 12.35
N LEU A 87 6.35 12.50 11.84
CA LEU A 87 7.67 11.95 12.18
C LEU A 87 7.82 10.44 11.91
N THR A 88 6.97 9.90 11.05
CA THR A 88 6.91 8.46 10.75
C THR A 88 8.06 8.06 9.84
N ASN A 89 8.85 7.07 10.26
CA ASN A 89 9.85 6.42 9.42
C ASN A 89 9.28 5.12 8.80
N GLU A 90 10.08 4.43 7.98
CA GLU A 90 9.66 3.20 7.29
C GLU A 90 9.32 2.02 8.22
N ASP A 91 9.98 1.94 9.38
CA ASP A 91 9.68 0.91 10.39
C ASP A 91 8.37 1.22 11.11
N ASP A 92 8.13 2.49 11.44
CA ASP A 92 6.85 2.93 11.99
C ASP A 92 5.71 2.67 11.00
N MET A 93 5.94 2.91 9.71
CA MET A 93 4.97 2.60 8.67
C MET A 93 4.65 1.11 8.58
N THR A 94 5.68 0.27 8.65
CA THR A 94 5.53 -1.19 8.67
C THR A 94 4.68 -1.64 9.86
N CYS A 95 4.94 -1.11 11.05
CA CYS A 95 4.17 -1.41 12.25
C CYS A 95 2.70 -1.06 12.05
N GLN A 96 2.40 0.14 11.54
CA GLN A 96 1.03 0.58 11.31
C GLN A 96 0.30 -0.28 10.26
N GLN A 97 1.00 -0.71 9.20
CA GLN A 97 0.44 -1.64 8.21
C GLN A 97 0.11 -3.00 8.84
N ILE A 98 0.99 -3.52 9.70
CA ILE A 98 0.78 -4.77 10.44
C ILE A 98 -0.37 -4.63 11.44
N ASP A 99 -0.49 -3.50 12.13
CA ASP A 99 -1.56 -3.27 13.09
C ASP A 99 -2.93 -3.16 12.40
N ALA A 100 -2.98 -2.56 11.20
CA ALA A 100 -4.20 -2.43 10.42
C ALA A 100 -4.64 -3.74 9.74
N PHE A 101 -3.69 -4.51 9.18
CA PHE A 101 -4.00 -5.66 8.32
C PHE A 101 -3.57 -7.01 8.91
N GLY A 102 -2.91 -7.02 10.06
CA GLY A 102 -2.30 -8.21 10.67
C GLY A 102 -0.88 -8.48 10.16
N LYS A 103 -0.19 -9.43 10.80
CA LYS A 103 1.15 -9.84 10.38
C LYS A 103 1.10 -10.39 8.96
N ASN A 104 1.99 -9.90 8.10
CA ASN A 104 2.33 -10.54 6.84
C ASN A 104 2.70 -11.98 7.14
N GLY A 105 1.80 -12.91 6.83
CA GLY A 105 2.00 -14.34 7.03
C GLY A 105 3.17 -14.80 6.17
N LYS A 106 4.39 -14.75 6.73
CA LYS A 106 5.46 -15.57 6.20
C LYS A 106 5.02 -17.01 6.35
N HIS A 107 5.19 -17.77 5.27
CA HIS A 107 5.09 -19.22 5.19
C HIS A 107 5.18 -19.87 6.57
N VAL A 108 4.08 -20.45 7.03
CA VAL A 108 4.13 -21.41 8.14
C VAL A 108 4.93 -22.59 7.59
N GLU A 109 6.23 -22.54 7.81
CA GLU A 109 7.08 -23.72 7.77
C GLU A 109 6.47 -24.66 8.80
N LYS A 110 5.73 -25.65 8.29
CA LYS A 110 5.26 -26.75 9.12
C LYS A 110 6.52 -27.46 9.56
N ASP A 111 6.96 -27.20 10.79
CA ASP A 111 7.83 -28.09 11.54
C ASP A 111 7.16 -29.47 11.52
N SER A 112 7.61 -30.28 10.57
CA SER A 112 7.29 -31.69 10.51
C SER A 112 8.18 -32.34 11.56
N PRO A 113 7.64 -33.04 12.57
CA PRO A 113 8.49 -33.75 13.51
C PRO A 113 9.24 -34.83 12.73
N SER A 114 10.56 -34.71 12.77
CA SER A 114 11.51 -35.68 12.25
C SER A 114 11.14 -37.07 12.78
N GLY A 115 11.07 -38.03 11.85
CA GLY A 115 10.83 -39.42 12.17
C GLY A 115 11.93 -39.96 13.07
N GLU A 116 11.58 -40.33 14.31
CA GLU A 116 12.34 -41.32 15.06
C GLU A 116 11.95 -42.72 14.58
N SER A 117 12.64 -43.20 13.54
CA SER A 117 12.83 -44.64 13.34
C SER A 117 13.73 -45.15 14.47
N ARG A 118 13.15 -45.68 15.54
CA ARG A 118 13.88 -46.57 16.45
C ARG A 118 13.76 -48.00 15.94
N HIS A 119 14.85 -48.40 15.30
CA HIS A 119 15.18 -49.76 14.96
C HIS A 119 14.98 -50.70 16.15
N ILE A 120 14.12 -51.69 15.95
CA ILE A 120 14.23 -53.04 16.49
C ILE A 120 15.61 -53.60 16.14
N ASN A 121 16.35 -54.11 17.13
CA ASN A 121 17.34 -55.18 16.95
C ASN A 121 17.69 -55.86 18.29
N HIS A 122 17.49 -57.18 18.29
CA HIS A 122 17.98 -58.26 19.16
C HIS A 122 17.55 -58.36 20.63
#